data_AF-A0A431IA45-F1
#
_entry.id   AF-A0A431IA45-F1
#
_cell.length_a   1.000
_cell.length_b   1.000
_cell.length_c   1.000
_cell.angle_alpha   90.00
_cell.angle_beta   90.00
_cell.angle_gamma   90.00
#
_symmetry.space_group_name_H-M   'P 1'
#
loop_
_entity.id
_entity.type
_entity.pdbx_description
1 polymer ?
#
loop_
_entity_poly.entity_id
_entity_poly.type
_entity_poly.pdbx_seq_one_letter_code
_entity_poly.pdbx_strand_id
1 'polypeptide(L)'
;MRDSSINQAMLEAHVNQIDAEILTAILSRYAETSKESYIKAWSDWIRYAPEWRNAKAMQANQYIDDYKNKPIEKNFRAGEQRSKNTVKKRVMILYSLYEQLIDNLNLDIQNPFIALFCDYKRMQVRQVRPTKMLNYDDVQRLVY
;
A
#
# COMPACT_ATOMS: atom_id res chain seq x y z
N MET A 1 -15.00 41.91 6.82
CA MET A 1 -14.43 40.72 6.13
C MET A 1 -13.01 40.49 6.64
N ARG A 2 -12.88 39.73 7.73
CA ARG A 2 -11.65 39.16 8.31
C ARG A 2 -12.13 38.41 9.56
N ASP A 3 -11.76 37.13 9.65
CA ASP A 3 -11.93 36.17 10.77
C ASP A 3 -12.42 34.77 10.35
N SER A 4 -12.80 34.56 9.09
CA SER A 4 -13.20 33.22 8.60
C SER A 4 -12.04 32.33 8.10
N SER A 5 -10.83 32.87 7.85
CA SER A 5 -9.72 32.07 7.30
C SER A 5 -8.91 31.32 8.37
N ILE A 6 -8.84 31.85 9.61
CA ILE A 6 -8.11 31.22 10.72
C ILE A 6 -8.86 29.99 11.22
N ASN A 7 -10.19 30.10 11.37
CA ASN A 7 -11.03 28.99 11.79
C ASN A 7 -10.99 27.82 10.78
N GLN A 8 -10.97 28.13 9.49
CA GLN A 8 -10.86 27.12 8.43
C GLN A 8 -9.49 26.40 8.45
N ALA A 9 -8.39 27.15 8.58
CA ALA A 9 -7.05 26.55 8.65
C ALA A 9 -6.84 25.72 9.93
N MET A 10 -7.41 26.15 11.07
CA MET A 10 -7.38 25.37 12.32
C MET A 10 -8.20 24.09 12.23
N LEU A 11 -9.36 24.15 11.56
CA LEU A 11 -10.20 22.97 11.33
C LEU A 11 -9.47 21.96 10.43
N GLU A 12 -8.85 22.41 9.34
CA GLU A 12 -8.07 21.56 8.43
C GLU A 12 -6.86 20.93 9.13
N ALA A 13 -6.14 21.69 9.97
CA ALA A 13 -5.02 21.16 10.75
C ALA A 13 -5.48 20.08 11.75
N HIS A 14 -6.62 20.29 12.40
CA HIS A 14 -7.17 19.33 13.36
C HIS A 14 -7.67 18.04 12.68
N VAL A 15 -8.32 18.16 11.51
CA VAL A 15 -8.74 17.00 10.70
C VAL A 15 -7.53 16.17 10.27
N ASN A 16 -6.44 16.81 9.85
CA ASN A 16 -5.20 16.13 9.50
C ASN A 16 -4.54 15.43 10.70
N GLN A 17 -4.72 15.95 11.92
CA GLN A 17 -4.23 15.31 13.14
C GLN A 17 -5.02 14.02 13.46
N ILE A 18 -6.35 14.06 13.34
CA ILE A 18 -7.21 12.87 13.56
C ILE A 18 -6.86 11.76 12.56
N ASP A 19 -6.64 12.12 11.29
CA ASP A 19 -6.21 11.17 10.26
C ASP A 19 -4.89 10.48 10.63
N ALA A 20 -3.92 11.24 11.17
CA ALA A 20 -2.63 10.71 11.59
C ALA A 20 -2.73 9.78 12.82
N GLU A 21 -3.58 10.12 13.78
CA GLU A 21 -3.81 9.30 14.99
C GLU A 21 -4.44 7.95 14.63
N ILE A 22 -5.47 7.95 13.78
CA ILE A 22 -6.14 6.72 13.34
C ILE A 22 -5.19 5.87 12.50
N LEU A 23 -4.42 6.49 11.59
CA LEU A 23 -3.41 5.78 10.83
C LEU A 23 -2.37 5.13 11.76
N THR A 24 -1.93 5.83 12.79
CA THR A 24 -0.97 5.29 13.77
C THR A 24 -1.56 4.10 14.52
N ALA A 25 -2.84 4.19 14.92
CA ALA A 25 -3.55 3.10 15.58
C ALA A 25 -3.69 1.87 14.68
N ILE A 26 -4.01 2.06 13.39
CA ILE A 26 -4.08 1.00 12.38
C ILE A 26 -2.71 0.34 12.21
N LEU A 27 -1.67 1.15 12.00
CA LEU A 27 -0.32 0.65 11.73
C LEU A 27 0.32 -0.07 12.93
N SER A 28 -0.11 0.26 14.15
CA SER A 28 0.38 -0.39 15.37
C SER A 28 -0.11 -1.85 15.53
N ARG A 29 -1.06 -2.31 14.72
CA ARG A 29 -1.57 -3.70 14.73
C ARG A 29 -0.70 -4.67 13.91
N TYR A 30 0.21 -4.16 13.09
CA TYR A 30 1.07 -4.98 12.22
C TYR A 30 2.45 -5.21 12.85
N ALA A 31 3.06 -6.36 12.55
CA ALA A 31 4.45 -6.63 12.90
C ALA A 31 5.40 -5.60 12.25
N GLU A 32 6.50 -5.26 12.93
CA GLU A 32 7.48 -4.23 12.52
C GLU A 32 7.86 -4.30 11.03
N THR A 33 8.21 -5.49 10.55
CA THR A 33 8.65 -5.74 9.16
C THR A 33 7.56 -5.47 8.13
N SER A 34 6.29 -5.68 8.49
CA SER A 34 5.15 -5.36 7.65
C SER A 34 4.77 -3.88 7.77
N LYS A 35 4.88 -3.31 8.98
CA LYS A 35 4.57 -1.91 9.28
C LYS A 35 5.40 -0.95 8.41
N GLU A 36 6.69 -1.21 8.21
CA GLU A 36 7.54 -0.40 7.32
C GLU A 36 7.03 -0.38 5.87
N SER A 37 6.59 -1.54 5.36
CA SER A 37 6.06 -1.66 4.00
C SER A 37 4.75 -0.89 3.83
N TYR A 38 3.90 -0.90 4.87
CA TYR A 38 2.65 -0.15 4.91
C TYR A 38 2.89 1.35 4.99
N ILE A 39 3.77 1.80 5.88
CA ILE A 39 4.17 3.21 6.00
C ILE A 39 4.73 3.70 4.68
N LYS A 40 5.70 2.98 4.10
CA LYS A 40 6.29 3.37 2.82
C LYS A 40 5.25 3.45 1.70
N ALA A 41 4.31 2.51 1.66
CA ALA A 41 3.23 2.54 0.68
C ALA A 41 2.33 3.75 0.83
N TRP A 42 1.89 4.01 2.06
CA TRP A 42 1.02 5.13 2.38
C TRP A 42 1.71 6.48 2.13
N SER A 43 2.93 6.68 2.63
CA SER A 43 3.67 7.94 2.45
C SER A 43 3.92 8.26 0.97
N ASP A 44 4.29 7.26 0.17
CA ASP A 44 4.47 7.45 -1.27
C ASP A 44 3.16 7.80 -1.97
N TRP A 45 2.03 7.23 -1.51
CA TRP A 45 0.70 7.54 -2.04
C TRP A 45 0.23 8.94 -1.65
N ILE A 46 0.33 9.33 -0.37
CA ILE A 46 -0.06 10.67 0.10
C ILE A 46 0.74 11.78 -0.59
N ARG A 47 2.02 11.54 -0.90
CA ARG A 47 2.81 12.49 -1.70
C ARG A 47 2.25 12.67 -3.11
N TYR A 48 1.61 11.65 -3.68
CA TYR A 48 0.98 11.70 -4.99
C TYR A 48 -0.43 12.29 -4.93
N ALA A 49 -1.22 11.91 -3.92
CA ALA A 49 -2.59 12.37 -3.68
C ALA A 49 -2.72 12.89 -2.23
N PRO A 50 -2.34 14.17 -1.98
CA PRO A 50 -2.42 14.76 -0.64
C PRO A 50 -3.85 14.78 -0.10
N GLU A 51 -4.84 15.03 -0.96
CA GLU A 51 -6.26 14.92 -0.66
C GLU A 51 -6.77 13.48 -0.85
N TRP A 52 -6.24 12.55 -0.04
CA TRP A 52 -6.49 11.13 -0.20
C TRP A 52 -7.98 10.75 -0.13
N ARG A 53 -8.80 11.51 0.61
CA ARG A 53 -10.26 11.33 0.71
C ARG A 53 -10.99 11.64 -0.60
N ASN A 54 -10.45 12.55 -1.42
CA ASN A 54 -11.01 12.96 -2.71
C ASN A 54 -10.36 12.21 -3.88
N ALA A 55 -9.45 11.27 -3.60
CA ALA A 55 -8.68 10.61 -4.63
C ALA A 55 -9.58 9.74 -5.52
N LYS A 56 -9.42 9.90 -6.84
CA LYS A 56 -10.18 9.16 -7.84
C LYS A 56 -9.45 7.90 -8.28
N ALA A 57 -10.20 6.91 -8.78
CA ALA A 57 -9.63 5.67 -9.34
C ALA A 57 -8.59 5.95 -10.45
N MET A 58 -8.77 7.01 -11.25
CA MET A 58 -7.80 7.44 -12.26
C MET A 58 -6.44 7.80 -11.66
N GLN A 59 -6.40 8.48 -10.50
CA GLN A 59 -5.15 8.83 -9.82
C GLN A 59 -4.48 7.59 -9.24
N ALA A 60 -5.25 6.63 -8.71
CA ALA A 60 -4.71 5.35 -8.27
C ALA A 60 -4.08 4.55 -9.42
N ASN A 61 -4.71 4.52 -10.60
CA ASN A 61 -4.15 3.88 -11.80
C ASN A 61 -2.83 4.54 -12.22
N GLN A 62 -2.81 5.87 -12.35
CA GLN A 62 -1.60 6.61 -12.72
C GLN A 62 -0.45 6.40 -11.72
N TYR A 63 -0.76 6.44 -10.42
CA TYR A 63 0.23 6.15 -9.39
C TYR A 63 0.82 4.74 -9.49
N ILE A 64 -0.01 3.73 -9.77
CA ILE A 64 0.47 2.35 -9.89
C ILE A 64 1.30 2.16 -11.16
N ASP A 65 0.93 2.81 -12.26
CA ASP A 65 1.73 2.83 -13.49
C ASP A 65 3.09 3.50 -13.27
N ASP A 66 3.12 4.64 -12.58
CA ASP A 66 4.36 5.32 -12.20
C ASP A 66 5.20 4.44 -11.26
N TYR A 67 4.57 3.81 -10.27
CA TYR A 67 5.25 2.92 -9.34
C TYR A 67 5.88 1.71 -10.04
N LYS A 68 5.21 1.15 -11.05
CA LYS A 68 5.70 0.05 -11.87
C LYS A 68 6.92 0.45 -12.69
N ASN A 69 6.92 1.68 -13.22
CA ASN A 69 7.95 2.22 -14.10
C ASN A 69 9.12 2.90 -13.35
N LYS A 70 8.99 3.16 -12.04
CA LYS A 70 10.10 3.71 -11.23
C LYS A 70 11.29 2.75 -11.20
N PRO A 71 12.52 3.23 -11.50
CA PRO A 71 13.71 2.40 -11.45
C PRO A 71 13.91 1.81 -10.04
N ILE A 72 14.36 0.56 -9.98
CA ILE A 72 14.64 -0.13 -8.72
C ILE A 72 15.93 0.48 -8.14
N GLU A 73 15.79 1.32 -7.12
CA GLU A 73 16.91 1.82 -6.33
C GLU A 73 17.56 0.68 -5.53
N LYS A 74 18.49 -0.02 -6.20
CA LYS A 74 19.68 -0.73 -5.70
C LYS A 74 20.05 -1.80 -6.74
N ASN A 75 21.05 -1.50 -7.57
CA ASN A 75 21.86 -2.46 -8.36
C ASN A 75 21.23 -3.18 -9.57
N PHE A 76 20.19 -2.66 -10.21
CA PHE A 76 19.68 -3.26 -11.44
C PHE A 76 19.71 -2.29 -12.62
N ARG A 77 20.05 -2.82 -13.80
CA ARG A 77 20.31 -2.09 -15.04
C ARG A 77 19.19 -1.09 -15.33
N ALA A 78 19.55 0.10 -15.83
CA ALA A 78 18.60 1.11 -16.28
C ALA A 78 17.54 0.46 -17.21
N GLY A 79 16.27 0.52 -16.81
CA GLY A 79 15.14 -0.04 -17.55
C GLY A 79 14.41 -1.22 -16.89
N GLU A 80 14.83 -1.70 -15.72
CA GLU A 80 14.15 -2.82 -15.07
C GLU A 80 12.88 -2.36 -14.30
N GLN A 81 11.71 -2.83 -14.77
CA GLN A 81 10.42 -2.56 -14.13
C GLN A 81 10.25 -3.36 -12.84
N ARG A 82 9.45 -2.84 -11.89
CA ARG A 82 9.12 -3.59 -10.67
C ARG A 82 8.39 -4.88 -11.01
N SER A 83 8.71 -5.96 -10.28
CA SER A 83 8.04 -7.24 -10.46
C SER A 83 6.52 -7.12 -10.28
N LYS A 84 5.75 -7.90 -11.05
CA LYS A 84 4.27 -7.95 -10.93
C LYS A 84 3.82 -8.28 -9.50
N ASN A 85 4.58 -9.11 -8.78
CA ASN A 85 4.31 -9.43 -7.38
C ASN A 85 4.53 -8.23 -6.44
N THR A 86 5.55 -7.40 -6.71
CA THR A 86 5.80 -6.17 -5.96
C THR A 86 4.66 -5.16 -6.14
N VAL A 87 4.21 -4.97 -7.38
CA VAL A 87 3.07 -4.09 -7.68
C VAL A 87 1.78 -4.62 -7.07
N LYS A 88 1.51 -5.92 -7.19
CA LYS A 88 0.37 -6.58 -6.53
C LYS A 88 0.36 -6.35 -5.01
N LYS A 89 1.50 -6.59 -4.33
CA LYS A 89 1.62 -6.34 -2.89
C LYS A 89 1.32 -4.89 -2.55
N ARG A 90 1.82 -3.94 -3.36
CA ARG A 90 1.58 -2.51 -3.17
C ARG A 90 0.09 -2.16 -3.26
N VAL A 91 -0.60 -2.67 -4.27
CA VAL A 91 -2.05 -2.47 -4.44
C VAL A 91 -2.82 -3.07 -3.26
N MET A 92 -2.47 -4.29 -2.82
CA MET A 92 -3.15 -4.93 -1.68
C MET A 92 -2.98 -4.14 -0.38
N ILE A 93 -1.79 -3.60 -0.12
CA ILE A 93 -1.51 -2.76 1.05
C ILE A 93 -2.37 -1.48 1.00
N LEU A 94 -2.36 -0.78 -0.13
CA LEU A 94 -3.09 0.49 -0.27
C LEU A 94 -4.60 0.30 -0.21
N TYR A 95 -5.12 -0.74 -0.85
CA TYR A 95 -6.53 -1.11 -0.74
C TYR A 95 -6.92 -1.37 0.72
N SER A 96 -6.17 -2.23 1.42
CA SER A 96 -6.43 -2.59 2.82
C SER A 96 -6.39 -1.39 3.78
N LEU A 97 -5.43 -0.48 3.58
CA LEU A 97 -5.34 0.76 4.37
C LEU A 97 -6.52 1.69 4.10
N TYR A 98 -6.95 1.83 2.84
CA TYR A 98 -8.12 2.64 2.50
C TYR A 98 -9.39 2.11 3.13
N GLU A 99 -9.66 0.80 3.05
CA GLU A 99 -10.86 0.21 3.67
C GLU A 99 -10.87 0.50 5.18
N GLN A 100 -9.75 0.25 5.86
CA GLN A 100 -9.65 0.53 7.30
C GLN A 100 -9.83 2.00 7.64
N LEU A 101 -9.28 2.92 6.84
CA LEU A 101 -9.48 4.35 7.08
C LEU A 101 -10.93 4.77 6.84
N ILE A 102 -11.55 4.30 5.77
CA ILE A 102 -12.96 4.57 5.46
C ILE A 102 -13.86 4.07 6.60
N ASP A 103 -13.63 2.84 7.07
CA ASP A 103 -14.39 2.24 8.16
C ASP A 103 -14.18 2.98 9.50
N ASN A 104 -12.94 3.30 9.87
CA ASN A 104 -12.65 3.94 11.15
C ASN A 104 -13.10 5.40 11.20
N LEU A 105 -13.14 6.08 10.04
CA LEU A 105 -13.58 7.47 9.93
C LEU A 105 -15.06 7.60 9.54
N ASN A 106 -15.79 6.47 9.33
CA ASN A 106 -17.16 6.44 8.84
C ASN A 106 -17.37 7.33 7.59
N LEU A 107 -16.47 7.21 6.61
CA LEU A 107 -16.52 8.03 5.39
C LEU A 107 -17.44 7.40 4.34
N ASP A 108 -18.27 8.21 3.68
CA ASP A 108 -19.05 7.81 2.51
C ASP A 108 -18.26 8.09 1.22
N ILE A 109 -17.13 7.39 1.05
CA ILE A 109 -16.27 7.51 -0.14
C ILE A 109 -15.92 6.13 -0.68
N GLN A 110 -15.69 6.04 -1.99
CA GLN A 110 -15.22 4.81 -2.61
C GLN A 110 -13.71 4.68 -2.53
N ASN A 111 -13.24 3.46 -2.26
CA ASN A 111 -11.81 3.14 -2.31
C ASN A 111 -11.29 3.23 -3.76
N PRO A 112 -10.33 4.13 -4.07
CA PRO A 112 -9.85 4.32 -5.44
C PRO A 112 -9.05 3.12 -5.97
N PHE A 113 -8.61 2.20 -5.09
CA PHE A 113 -7.86 1.00 -5.46
C PHE A 113 -8.76 -0.24 -5.71
N ILE A 114 -10.09 -0.14 -5.57
CA ILE A 114 -10.97 -1.31 -5.61
C ILE A 114 -10.91 -2.09 -6.95
N ALA A 115 -10.85 -1.37 -8.08
CA ALA A 115 -10.75 -1.99 -9.40
C ALA A 115 -9.39 -2.69 -9.59
N LEU A 116 -8.30 -2.00 -9.26
CA LEU A 116 -6.94 -2.56 -9.30
C LEU A 116 -6.82 -3.78 -8.39
N PHE A 117 -7.37 -3.72 -7.19
CA PHE A 117 -7.37 -4.85 -6.26
C PHE A 117 -8.08 -6.07 -6.87
N CYS A 118 -9.26 -5.87 -7.48
CA CYS A 118 -9.98 -6.93 -8.18
C CYS A 118 -9.14 -7.57 -9.29
N ASP A 119 -8.46 -6.76 -10.11
CA ASP A 119 -7.63 -7.22 -11.22
C ASP A 119 -6.41 -8.03 -10.74
N TYR A 120 -5.69 -7.51 -9.73
CA TYR A 120 -4.52 -8.18 -9.18
C TYR A 120 -4.87 -9.40 -8.32
N LYS A 121 -6.07 -9.45 -7.73
CA LYS A 121 -6.59 -10.64 -7.04
C LYS A 121 -6.93 -11.76 -8.02
N ARG A 122 -7.51 -11.41 -9.18
CA ARG A 122 -7.82 -12.35 -10.28
C ARG A 122 -6.56 -12.88 -10.97
N MET A 123 -5.46 -12.13 -10.96
CA MET A 123 -4.14 -12.66 -11.32
C MET A 123 -3.68 -13.72 -10.30
N GLN A 124 -4.13 -14.96 -10.50
CA GLN A 124 -3.48 -16.15 -9.94
C GLN A 124 -2.13 -16.32 -10.64
N VAL A 125 -1.10 -15.62 -10.15
CA VAL A 125 0.27 -16.05 -10.40
C VAL A 125 0.37 -17.41 -9.74
N ARG A 126 0.50 -18.50 -10.51
CA ARG A 126 0.85 -19.82 -9.98
C ARG A 126 2.09 -19.61 -9.13
N GLN A 127 1.93 -19.59 -7.81
CA GLN A 127 3.08 -19.64 -6.93
C GLN A 127 3.69 -21.01 -7.17
N VAL A 128 4.84 -21.04 -7.83
CA VAL A 128 5.71 -22.21 -7.78
C VAL A 128 5.95 -22.42 -6.29
N ARG A 129 5.37 -23.48 -5.72
CA ARG A 129 5.65 -23.86 -4.34
C ARG A 129 7.18 -23.93 -4.25
N PRO A 130 7.82 -23.25 -3.29
CA PRO A 130 9.26 -23.40 -3.12
C PRO A 130 9.51 -24.91 -2.94
N THR A 131 10.22 -25.51 -3.89
CA THR A 131 10.62 -26.91 -3.79
C THR A 131 11.45 -27.00 -2.52
N LYS A 132 11.00 -27.78 -1.53
CA LYS A 132 11.78 -28.04 -0.32
C LYS A 132 13.13 -28.57 -0.80
N MET A 133 14.21 -27.81 -0.58
CA MET A 133 15.56 -28.34 -0.77
C MET A 133 15.71 -29.47 0.24
N LEU A 134 15.95 -30.69 -0.24
CA LEU A 134 16.29 -31.82 0.61
C LEU A 134 17.54 -31.44 1.40
N ASN A 135 17.43 -31.42 2.73
CA ASN A 135 18.58 -31.21 3.58
C ASN A 135 19.29 -32.55 3.86
N TYR A 136 20.46 -32.49 4.49
CA TYR A 136 21.26 -33.68 4.79
C TYR A 136 20.49 -34.73 5.60
N ASP A 137 19.64 -34.31 6.54
CA ASP A 137 18.80 -35.20 7.34
C ASP A 137 17.72 -35.91 6.51
N ASP A 138 17.12 -35.20 5.54
CA ASP A 138 16.15 -35.78 4.60
C ASP A 138 16.83 -36.85 3.71
N VAL A 139 18.10 -36.66 3.35
CA VAL A 139 18.89 -37.64 2.55
C VAL A 139 19.32 -38.82 3.42
N GLN A 140 19.77 -38.60 4.65
CA GLN A 140 20.18 -39.68 5.56
C GLN A 140 19.03 -40.66 5.86
N ARG A 141 17.80 -40.15 6.02
CA ARG A 141 16.60 -40.97 6.22
C ARG A 141 16.16 -41.77 5.00
N LEU A 142 16.71 -41.47 3.82
CA LEU A 142 16.36 -42.17 2.58
C LEU A 142 17.30 -43.35 2.28
N VAL A 143 18.50 -43.35 2.85
CA VAL A 143 19.56 -44.35 2.62
C VAL A 143 19.52 -45.50 3.63
N TYR A 144 18.94 -45.26 4.82
CA TYR A 144 18.75 -46.23 5.91
C TYR A 144 17.28 -46.51 6.13
#